data_AF-A0A954NXS6-F1
#
_entry.id   AF-A0A954NXS6-F1
#
_cell.length_a   1.000
_cell.length_b   1.000
_cell.length_c   1.000
_cell.angle_alpha   90.00
_cell.angle_beta   90.00
_cell.angle_gamma   90.00
#
_symmetry.space_group_name_H-M   'P 1'
#
loop_
_entity.id
_entity.type
_entity.pdbx_description
1 polymer ?
#
loop_
_entity_poly.entity_id
_entity_poly.type
_entity_poly.pdbx_seq_one_letter_code
_entity_poly.pdbx_strand_id
1 'polypeptide(L)'
;MKASALLARILTSCAIALAVAFARQPAQPVAAGQAEQSADTPSQEVSPLARPMVTAATAFLQSLPPGLRKKAHLDYDDERRLVWHYYPRVSWERTGVMLKELDPEQQTLFRNVLRSGLSENGYETALNLMALEDILRTIENTEFARKFRDPERFYLTIFGNPDLQGRWMWKVEGHHLIVSMVMDGGKIVSVTPLVVGANPGRVPSGPERGLRILPAQEDLGRQLYTMLDPAQRETARVIEEPPFDVVTNADPVVRPLPAEGLPWGQMSEVQQQRLLDVLRVYTDLLPEEL
;
A
#
# COMPACT_ATOMS: atom_id res chain seq x y z
N MET A 1 -28.55 29.58 -5.43
CA MET A 1 -27.79 29.00 -4.28
C MET A 1 -28.68 27.97 -3.61
N LYS A 2 -28.18 26.75 -3.33
CA LYS A 2 -28.87 25.56 -2.77
C LYS A 2 -29.30 24.42 -3.73
N ALA A 3 -28.56 24.17 -4.81
CA ALA A 3 -28.68 22.90 -5.56
C ALA A 3 -27.33 22.17 -5.76
N SER A 4 -26.21 22.75 -5.35
CA SER A 4 -24.85 22.26 -5.65
C SER A 4 -24.23 21.38 -4.56
N ALA A 5 -24.93 21.13 -3.45
CA ALA A 5 -24.35 20.48 -2.26
C ALA A 5 -24.80 19.01 -2.04
N LEU A 6 -25.66 18.47 -2.91
CA LEU A 6 -26.24 17.12 -2.73
C LEU A 6 -25.58 16.03 -3.60
N LEU A 7 -24.73 16.40 -4.57
CA LEU A 7 -23.99 15.46 -5.43
C LEU A 7 -22.59 15.11 -4.91
N ALA A 8 -22.16 15.68 -3.78
CA ALA A 8 -20.87 15.39 -3.14
C ALA A 8 -20.95 14.32 -2.03
N ARG A 9 -22.09 13.62 -1.89
CA ARG A 9 -22.36 12.68 -0.78
C ARG A 9 -22.34 11.20 -1.16
N ILE A 10 -21.85 10.87 -2.35
CA ILE A 10 -21.56 9.48 -2.73
C ILE A 10 -20.21 9.58 -3.41
N LEU A 11 -19.15 9.11 -2.76
CA LEU A 11 -17.83 8.74 -3.31
C LEU A 11 -16.86 8.53 -2.12
N THR A 12 -17.24 7.67 -1.17
CA THR A 12 -16.30 7.21 -0.15
C THR A 12 -15.46 6.13 -0.80
N SER A 13 -14.20 6.47 -1.13
CA SER A 13 -13.22 5.50 -1.59
C SER A 13 -12.76 4.72 -0.36
N CYS A 14 -12.96 3.41 -0.32
CA CYS A 14 -12.33 2.56 0.69
C CYS A 14 -10.82 2.51 0.42
N ALA A 15 -10.07 3.45 0.96
CA ALA A 15 -8.65 3.27 1.21
C ALA A 15 -8.55 2.65 2.62
N ILE A 16 -8.19 1.37 2.70
CA ILE A 16 -7.88 0.72 3.98
C ILE A 16 -6.36 0.68 4.07
N ALA A 17 -5.79 1.49 4.95
CA ALA A 17 -4.39 1.41 5.33
C ALA A 17 -4.27 0.42 6.48
N LEU A 18 -3.63 -0.74 6.25
CA LEU A 18 -3.31 -1.69 7.31
C LEU A 18 -1.92 -1.38 7.85
N ALA A 19 -1.84 -0.86 9.07
CA ALA A 19 -0.58 -0.73 9.81
C ALA A 19 -0.34 -2.01 10.62
N VAL A 20 0.54 -2.90 10.14
CA VAL A 20 1.01 -4.04 10.94
C VAL A 20 2.14 -3.54 11.86
N ALA A 21 1.82 -3.35 13.14
CA ALA A 21 2.81 -2.99 14.14
C ALA A 21 3.56 -4.26 14.61
N PHE A 22 4.83 -4.39 14.22
CA PHE A 22 5.74 -5.31 14.92
C PHE A 22 6.06 -4.73 16.29
N ALA A 23 5.45 -5.28 17.33
CA ALA A 23 5.81 -4.95 18.71
C ALA A 23 7.25 -5.43 18.98
N ARG A 24 8.17 -4.51 19.24
CA ARG A 24 9.44 -4.84 19.89
C ARG A 24 9.13 -5.35 21.29
N GLN A 25 9.42 -6.63 21.56
CA GLN A 25 9.45 -7.14 22.92
C GLN A 25 10.48 -6.32 23.73
N PRO A 26 10.16 -5.86 24.96
CA PRO A 26 11.16 -5.29 25.85
C PRO A 26 12.14 -6.40 26.25
N ALA A 27 13.43 -6.16 26.04
CA ALA A 27 14.49 -7.05 26.47
C ALA A 27 14.44 -7.20 28.00
N GLN A 28 14.32 -8.45 28.49
CA GLN A 28 14.52 -8.74 29.90
C GLN A 28 16.01 -8.62 30.26
N PRO A 29 16.36 -8.16 31.47
CA PRO A 29 17.75 -8.08 31.90
C PRO A 29 18.26 -9.50 32.23
N VAL A 30 19.23 -9.99 31.47
CA VAL A 30 19.95 -11.24 31.77
C VAL A 30 21.10 -10.92 32.71
N ALA A 31 21.14 -11.61 33.84
CA ALA A 31 22.16 -11.49 34.88
C ALA A 31 23.56 -11.84 34.35
N ALA A 32 24.56 -11.14 34.87
CA ALA A 32 25.97 -11.36 34.54
C ALA A 32 26.48 -12.69 35.13
N GLY A 33 27.12 -13.52 34.29
CA GLY A 33 27.96 -14.62 34.78
C GLY A 33 28.32 -15.67 33.74
N GLN A 34 29.60 -15.65 33.37
CA GLN A 34 30.44 -16.72 32.80
C GLN A 34 30.52 -16.84 31.27
N ALA A 35 31.77 -16.71 30.80
CA ALA A 35 32.23 -16.93 29.44
C ALA A 35 32.42 -18.42 29.18
N GLU A 36 31.82 -18.94 28.09
CA GLU A 36 32.50 -19.78 27.10
C GLU A 36 31.56 -20.12 25.94
N GLN A 37 32.19 -20.26 24.76
CA GLN A 37 31.67 -20.69 23.46
C GLN A 37 30.83 -19.68 22.68
N SER A 38 31.50 -19.10 21.68
CA SER A 38 30.93 -18.40 20.53
C SER A 38 29.89 -19.29 19.85
N ALA A 39 28.63 -19.10 20.22
CA ALA A 39 27.50 -19.53 19.42
C ALA A 39 27.55 -18.71 18.13
N ASP A 40 27.79 -19.41 17.03
CA ASP A 40 27.56 -18.95 15.67
C ASP A 40 26.17 -18.31 15.65
N THR A 41 26.13 -16.98 15.56
CA THR A 41 24.87 -16.26 15.38
C THR A 41 24.35 -16.75 14.04
N PRO A 42 23.13 -17.32 13.94
CA PRO A 42 22.61 -17.75 12.65
C PRO A 42 22.72 -16.56 11.72
N SER A 43 23.58 -16.69 10.68
CA SER A 43 23.70 -15.70 9.63
C SER A 43 22.28 -15.49 9.12
N GLN A 44 21.72 -14.36 9.50
CA GLN A 44 20.33 -14.07 9.31
C GLN A 44 20.03 -14.13 7.81
N GLU A 45 19.20 -15.11 7.41
CA GLU A 45 19.02 -15.46 6.00
C GLU A 45 18.48 -14.26 5.21
N VAL A 46 19.09 -13.98 4.06
CA VAL A 46 18.70 -12.92 3.14
C VAL A 46 17.35 -13.31 2.52
N SER A 47 16.41 -12.36 2.43
CA SER A 47 15.12 -12.61 1.80
C SER A 47 15.33 -13.08 0.35
N PRO A 48 14.59 -14.11 -0.13
CA PRO A 48 14.67 -14.53 -1.53
C PRO A 48 14.28 -13.39 -2.50
N LEU A 49 13.52 -12.40 -2.04
CA LEU A 49 13.12 -11.22 -2.79
C LEU A 49 14.21 -10.15 -2.90
N ALA A 50 15.24 -10.19 -2.05
CA ALA A 50 16.25 -9.13 -1.98
C ALA A 50 17.03 -8.97 -3.29
N ARG A 51 17.49 -10.07 -3.90
CA ARG A 51 18.23 -10.03 -5.17
C ARG A 51 17.38 -9.53 -6.33
N PRO A 52 16.14 -10.03 -6.55
CA PRO A 52 15.22 -9.46 -7.52
C PRO A 52 14.99 -7.95 -7.34
N MET A 53 14.71 -7.49 -6.12
CA MET A 53 14.47 -6.07 -5.84
C MET A 53 15.68 -5.20 -6.14
N VAL A 54 16.88 -5.61 -5.66
CA VAL A 54 18.14 -4.88 -5.95
C VAL A 54 18.38 -4.81 -7.45
N THR A 55 18.17 -5.91 -8.17
CA THR A 55 18.38 -5.97 -9.62
C THR A 55 17.43 -5.02 -10.36
N ALA A 56 16.13 -5.06 -10.04
CA ALA A 56 15.13 -4.20 -10.67
C ALA A 56 15.39 -2.71 -10.38
N ALA A 57 15.64 -2.35 -9.12
CA ALA A 57 15.90 -0.97 -8.70
C ALA A 57 17.20 -0.43 -9.33
N THR A 58 18.26 -1.24 -9.37
CA THR A 58 19.54 -0.85 -9.99
C THR A 58 19.38 -0.63 -11.49
N ALA A 59 18.74 -1.55 -12.20
CA ALA A 59 18.50 -1.44 -13.65
C ALA A 59 17.67 -0.20 -13.97
N PHE A 60 16.62 0.09 -13.19
CA PHE A 60 15.84 1.31 -13.32
C PHE A 60 16.69 2.56 -13.13
N LEU A 61 17.48 2.67 -12.05
CA LEU A 61 18.32 3.85 -11.84
C LEU A 61 19.37 4.06 -12.94
N GLN A 62 19.93 2.97 -13.47
CA GLN A 62 20.96 3.00 -14.51
C GLN A 62 20.42 3.44 -15.88
N SER A 63 19.13 3.20 -16.18
CA SER A 63 18.53 3.62 -17.44
C SER A 63 18.14 5.10 -17.48
N LEU A 64 18.08 5.77 -16.33
CA LEU A 64 17.63 7.16 -16.25
C LEU A 64 18.74 8.16 -16.63
N PRO A 65 18.43 9.17 -17.47
CA PRO A 65 19.33 10.30 -17.66
C PRO A 65 19.51 11.09 -16.35
N PRO A 66 20.60 11.88 -16.20
CA PRO A 66 20.95 12.52 -14.93
C PRO A 66 19.82 13.35 -14.30
N GLY A 67 19.01 14.05 -15.12
CA GLY A 67 17.89 14.84 -14.64
C GLY A 67 16.77 14.02 -14.00
N LEU A 68 16.38 12.90 -14.63
CA LEU A 68 15.35 12.00 -14.09
C LEU A 68 15.90 11.18 -12.92
N ARG A 69 17.17 10.75 -13.00
CA ARG A 69 17.83 10.04 -11.90
C ARG A 69 17.86 10.88 -10.62
N LYS A 70 18.09 12.19 -10.72
CA LYS A 70 18.06 13.11 -9.56
C LYS A 70 16.67 13.20 -8.91
N LYS A 71 15.59 13.04 -9.69
CA LYS A 71 14.22 12.97 -9.14
C LYS A 71 13.95 11.62 -8.47
N ALA A 72 14.43 10.54 -9.09
CA ALA A 72 14.15 9.18 -8.69
C ALA A 72 15.03 8.64 -7.55
N HIS A 73 16.23 9.20 -7.33
CA HIS A 73 17.20 8.70 -6.36
C HIS A 73 17.52 9.76 -5.31
N LEU A 74 17.17 9.47 -4.07
CA LEU A 74 17.37 10.33 -2.91
C LEU A 74 18.17 9.60 -1.82
N ASP A 75 18.70 10.33 -0.85
CA ASP A 75 19.36 9.72 0.31
C ASP A 75 18.33 8.96 1.18
N TYR A 76 18.78 7.92 1.88
CA TYR A 76 17.88 7.11 2.71
C TYR A 76 17.17 7.94 3.81
N ASP A 77 17.90 8.87 4.41
CA ASP A 77 17.42 9.71 5.50
C ASP A 77 16.63 10.95 5.03
N ASP A 78 16.35 11.06 3.74
CA ASP A 78 15.50 12.14 3.21
C ASP A 78 14.08 12.05 3.81
N GLU A 79 13.58 13.15 4.39
CA GLU A 79 12.29 13.20 5.08
C GLU A 79 11.11 12.84 4.15
N ARG A 80 11.25 13.07 2.84
CA ARG A 80 10.23 12.71 1.84
C ARG A 80 9.97 11.21 1.78
N ARG A 81 10.86 10.38 2.34
CA ARG A 81 10.63 8.94 2.53
C ARG A 81 9.36 8.68 3.34
N LEU A 82 9.12 9.48 4.37
CA LEU A 82 7.97 9.38 5.28
C LEU A 82 6.72 10.11 4.75
N VAL A 83 6.86 10.94 3.73
CA VAL A 83 5.75 11.70 3.14
C VAL A 83 4.99 10.85 2.14
N TRP A 84 3.67 10.73 2.29
CA TRP A 84 2.78 10.06 1.34
C TRP A 84 1.36 10.62 1.47
N HIS A 85 0.54 10.52 0.41
CA HIS A 85 -0.88 10.89 0.46
C HIS A 85 -1.68 10.15 -0.61
N TYR A 86 -2.91 9.75 -0.26
CA TYR A 86 -3.89 9.10 -1.16
C TYR A 86 -4.86 10.10 -1.80
N TYR A 87 -4.65 11.41 -1.65
CA TYR A 87 -5.57 12.40 -2.20
C TYR A 87 -5.46 12.53 -3.74
N PRO A 88 -6.60 12.68 -4.45
CA PRO A 88 -6.61 12.94 -5.89
C PRO A 88 -6.14 14.34 -6.24
N ARG A 89 -6.24 15.27 -5.27
CA ARG A 89 -6.02 16.69 -5.51
C ARG A 89 -4.54 16.97 -5.74
N VAL A 90 -4.29 17.88 -6.67
CA VAL A 90 -2.99 18.49 -7.01
C VAL A 90 -2.34 19.27 -5.85
N SER A 91 -2.91 19.21 -4.66
CA SER A 91 -2.43 19.92 -3.47
C SER A 91 -1.18 19.28 -2.87
N TRP A 92 -0.79 18.10 -3.35
CA TRP A 92 0.41 17.39 -2.90
C TRP A 92 1.38 17.14 -4.05
N GLU A 93 2.61 17.62 -3.90
CA GLU A 93 3.71 17.27 -4.80
C GLU A 93 4.20 15.87 -4.42
N ARG A 94 4.13 14.94 -5.39
CA ARG A 94 4.63 13.57 -5.19
C ARG A 94 6.13 13.53 -5.39
N THR A 95 6.80 12.69 -4.62
CA THR A 95 8.25 12.53 -4.72
C THR A 95 8.57 11.50 -5.80
N GLY A 96 9.65 11.72 -6.54
CA GLY A 96 10.14 10.76 -7.53
C GLY A 96 9.98 11.22 -8.97
N VAL A 97 10.34 10.32 -9.88
CA VAL A 97 10.09 10.50 -11.31
C VAL A 97 8.71 9.96 -11.65
N MET A 98 7.94 10.70 -12.45
CA MET A 98 6.63 10.26 -12.91
C MET A 98 6.77 9.26 -14.06
N LEU A 99 5.96 8.21 -14.06
CA LEU A 99 5.94 7.19 -15.13
C LEU A 99 5.76 7.81 -16.52
N LYS A 100 4.95 8.87 -16.65
CA LYS A 100 4.75 9.63 -17.89
C LYS A 100 5.98 10.37 -18.42
N GLU A 101 6.97 10.64 -17.57
CA GLU A 101 8.24 11.28 -17.98
C GLU A 101 9.24 10.27 -18.57
N LEU A 102 8.96 8.98 -18.46
CA LEU A 102 9.84 7.90 -18.85
C LEU A 102 9.58 7.46 -20.30
N ASP A 103 10.65 7.04 -20.99
CA ASP A 103 10.51 6.35 -22.26
C ASP A 103 9.97 4.90 -22.08
N PRO A 104 9.54 4.20 -23.16
CA PRO A 104 8.93 2.87 -23.03
C PRO A 104 9.79 1.81 -22.33
N GLU A 105 11.12 1.87 -22.47
CA GLU A 105 12.03 0.93 -21.81
C GLU A 105 12.10 1.23 -20.32
N GLN A 106 12.26 2.50 -19.95
CA GLN A 106 12.24 2.97 -18.57
C GLN A 106 10.90 2.71 -17.87
N GLN A 107 9.77 2.86 -18.57
CA GLN A 107 8.45 2.50 -18.05
C GLN A 107 8.35 1.01 -17.72
N THR A 108 9.00 0.15 -18.51
CA THR A 108 9.05 -1.30 -18.24
C THR A 108 9.89 -1.58 -17.01
N LEU A 109 11.04 -0.90 -16.86
CA LEU A 109 11.88 -1.01 -15.66
C LEU A 109 11.18 -0.49 -14.40
N PHE A 110 10.40 0.59 -14.48
CA PHE A 110 9.53 1.05 -13.39
C PHE A 110 8.58 -0.06 -12.93
N ARG A 111 7.89 -0.69 -13.88
CA ARG A 111 6.94 -1.78 -13.58
C ARG A 111 7.66 -3.01 -13.02
N ASN A 112 8.89 -3.27 -13.42
CA ASN A 112 9.71 -4.36 -12.85
C ASN A 112 10.08 -4.10 -11.39
N VAL A 113 10.35 -2.84 -11.00
CA VAL A 113 10.53 -2.49 -9.57
C VAL A 113 9.27 -2.81 -8.78
N LEU A 114 8.10 -2.38 -9.27
CA LEU A 114 6.82 -2.67 -8.63
C LEU A 114 6.55 -4.18 -8.53
N ARG A 115 6.79 -4.93 -9.61
CA ARG A 115 6.63 -6.40 -9.65
C ARG A 115 7.58 -7.12 -8.68
N SER A 116 8.77 -6.57 -8.44
CA SER A 116 9.79 -7.23 -7.61
C SER A 116 9.43 -7.36 -6.13
N GLY A 117 8.39 -6.64 -5.65
CA GLY A 117 7.91 -6.75 -4.27
C GLY A 117 6.44 -7.01 -4.09
N LEU A 118 5.72 -7.33 -5.14
CA LEU A 118 4.32 -7.73 -5.06
C LEU A 118 4.17 -9.19 -5.48
N SER A 119 3.15 -9.87 -4.97
CA SER A 119 2.74 -11.16 -5.54
C SER A 119 2.24 -10.94 -6.97
N GLU A 120 2.01 -12.01 -7.74
CA GLU A 120 1.40 -11.88 -9.07
C GLU A 120 0.04 -11.18 -8.97
N ASN A 121 -0.80 -11.60 -8.01
CA ASN A 121 -2.10 -10.97 -7.74
C ASN A 121 -1.95 -9.49 -7.32
N GLY A 122 -0.96 -9.17 -6.48
CA GLY A 122 -0.68 -7.80 -6.06
C GLY A 122 -0.23 -6.92 -7.22
N TYR A 123 0.62 -7.44 -8.11
CA TYR A 123 1.09 -6.75 -9.30
C TYR A 123 -0.04 -6.52 -10.31
N GLU A 124 -0.86 -7.53 -10.59
CA GLU A 124 -2.05 -7.38 -11.44
C GLU A 124 -3.04 -6.36 -10.85
N THR A 125 -3.29 -6.43 -9.54
CA THR A 125 -4.12 -5.45 -8.83
C THR A 125 -3.57 -4.05 -9.00
N ALA A 126 -2.26 -3.86 -8.84
CA ALA A 126 -1.59 -2.57 -9.01
C ALA A 126 -1.75 -2.02 -10.44
N LEU A 127 -1.52 -2.84 -11.46
CA LEU A 127 -1.71 -2.44 -12.86
C LEU A 127 -3.16 -2.04 -13.16
N ASN A 128 -4.12 -2.81 -12.64
CA ASN A 128 -5.54 -2.52 -12.80
C ASN A 128 -5.91 -1.19 -12.13
N LEU A 129 -5.39 -0.91 -10.92
CA LEU A 129 -5.60 0.36 -10.23
C LEU A 129 -4.99 1.56 -10.98
N MET A 130 -3.84 1.36 -11.62
CA MET A 130 -3.25 2.38 -12.49
C MET A 130 -4.14 2.62 -13.72
N ALA A 131 -4.57 1.56 -14.40
CA ALA A 131 -5.46 1.64 -15.56
C ALA A 131 -6.83 2.25 -15.22
N LEU A 132 -7.32 2.03 -13.99
CA LEU A 132 -8.59 2.58 -13.51
C LEU A 132 -8.65 4.09 -13.68
N GLU A 133 -7.53 4.82 -13.56
CA GLU A 133 -7.50 6.27 -13.76
C GLU A 133 -8.05 6.68 -15.13
N ASP A 134 -7.80 5.94 -16.22
CA ASP A 134 -8.39 6.27 -17.52
C ASP A 134 -9.91 6.04 -17.57
N ILE A 135 -10.39 5.03 -16.84
CA ILE A 135 -11.82 4.79 -16.69
C ILE A 135 -12.47 5.97 -15.93
N LEU A 136 -11.88 6.47 -14.84
CA LEU A 136 -12.40 7.69 -14.18
C LEU A 136 -12.32 8.89 -15.11
N ARG A 137 -11.23 9.03 -15.87
CA ARG A 137 -11.08 10.13 -16.84
C ARG A 137 -12.30 10.21 -17.75
N THR A 138 -12.72 9.06 -18.25
CA THR A 138 -13.87 8.91 -19.15
C THR A 138 -15.21 9.13 -18.44
N ILE A 139 -15.39 8.59 -17.23
CA ILE A 139 -16.65 8.66 -16.49
C ILE A 139 -16.89 10.06 -15.92
N GLU A 140 -15.89 10.65 -15.28
CA GLU A 140 -15.99 11.99 -14.71
C GLU A 140 -16.14 13.04 -15.82
N ASN A 141 -15.40 12.88 -16.93
CA ASN A 141 -15.47 13.73 -18.12
C ASN A 141 -15.40 15.25 -17.84
N THR A 142 -14.73 15.65 -16.76
CA THR A 142 -14.49 17.06 -16.40
C THR A 142 -13.14 17.52 -16.93
N GLU A 143 -12.91 18.83 -16.96
CA GLU A 143 -11.58 19.39 -17.27
C GLU A 143 -10.52 18.89 -16.28
N PHE A 144 -10.88 18.82 -14.99
CA PHE A 144 -10.02 18.24 -13.96
C PHE A 144 -9.66 16.79 -14.30
N ALA A 145 -10.66 15.97 -14.63
CA ALA A 145 -10.45 14.56 -14.93
C ALA A 145 -9.49 14.39 -16.11
N ARG A 146 -9.73 15.09 -17.22
CA ARG A 146 -8.88 15.03 -18.43
C ARG A 146 -7.43 15.44 -18.16
N LYS A 147 -7.20 16.31 -17.17
CA LYS A 147 -5.86 16.79 -16.83
C LYS A 147 -5.13 15.90 -15.83
N PHE A 148 -5.83 15.25 -14.90
CA PHE A 148 -5.20 14.61 -13.74
C PHE A 148 -5.44 13.11 -13.62
N ARG A 149 -6.50 12.58 -14.24
CA ARG A 149 -6.77 11.14 -14.29
C ARG A 149 -5.94 10.53 -15.40
N ASP A 150 -4.81 9.95 -15.04
CA ASP A 150 -3.85 9.44 -16.01
C ASP A 150 -3.15 8.19 -15.44
N PRO A 151 -3.24 7.04 -16.13
CA PRO A 151 -2.57 5.81 -15.71
C PRO A 151 -1.05 5.92 -15.56
N GLU A 152 -0.44 6.94 -16.17
CA GLU A 152 1.00 7.19 -16.09
C GLU A 152 1.37 8.26 -15.04
N ARG A 153 0.41 8.73 -14.23
CA ARG A 153 0.66 9.70 -13.14
C ARG A 153 0.98 9.02 -11.80
N PHE A 154 1.84 8.01 -11.86
CA PHE A 154 2.43 7.31 -10.72
C PHE A 154 3.92 7.61 -10.65
N TYR A 155 4.48 7.65 -9.44
CA TYR A 155 5.83 8.12 -9.19
C TYR A 155 6.64 7.03 -8.53
N LEU A 156 7.91 6.90 -8.90
CA LEU A 156 8.85 5.98 -8.26
C LEU A 156 10.01 6.78 -7.68
N THR A 157 10.27 6.52 -6.41
CA THR A 157 11.47 7.01 -5.71
C THR A 157 12.21 5.83 -5.08
N ILE A 158 13.53 5.84 -5.19
CA ILE A 158 14.46 4.97 -4.50
C ILE A 158 15.25 5.83 -3.51
N PHE A 159 15.24 5.45 -2.25
CA PHE A 159 15.95 6.11 -1.15
C PHE A 159 17.12 5.23 -0.71
N GLY A 160 18.34 5.77 -0.75
CA GLY A 160 19.57 5.02 -0.52
C GLY A 160 19.98 4.16 -1.73
N ASN A 161 21.10 3.45 -1.58
CA ASN A 161 21.65 2.62 -2.66
C ASN A 161 21.05 1.20 -2.62
N PRO A 162 20.48 0.69 -3.72
CA PRO A 162 20.04 -0.68 -3.79
C PRO A 162 21.21 -1.66 -3.67
N ASP A 163 21.28 -2.38 -2.55
CA ASP A 163 22.24 -3.45 -2.33
C ASP A 163 21.69 -4.50 -1.33
N LEU A 164 22.50 -5.50 -1.01
CA LEU A 164 22.11 -6.62 -0.14
C LEU A 164 22.59 -6.45 1.31
N GLN A 165 23.25 -5.34 1.66
CA GLN A 165 23.88 -5.15 2.97
C GLN A 165 23.37 -3.90 3.69
N GLY A 166 23.31 -2.80 2.98
CA GLY A 166 22.82 -1.52 3.42
C GLY A 166 21.31 -1.46 3.51
N ARG A 167 20.88 -0.29 3.97
CA ARG A 167 19.48 0.06 4.15
C ARG A 167 19.05 0.96 3.01
N TRP A 168 17.98 0.57 2.34
CA TRP A 168 17.42 1.32 1.21
C TRP A 168 15.92 1.10 1.13
N MET A 169 15.23 1.88 0.31
CA MET A 169 13.79 1.77 0.13
C MET A 169 13.43 2.10 -1.31
N TRP A 170 12.36 1.49 -1.81
CA TRP A 170 11.66 2.02 -2.96
C TRP A 170 10.20 2.30 -2.61
N LYS A 171 9.62 3.32 -3.22
CA LYS A 171 8.24 3.74 -3.04
C LYS A 171 7.62 4.06 -4.39
N VAL A 172 6.52 3.39 -4.71
CA VAL A 172 5.60 3.77 -5.79
C VAL A 172 4.41 4.48 -5.17
N GLU A 173 4.09 5.68 -5.64
CA GLU A 173 2.95 6.45 -5.14
C GLU A 173 2.10 7.06 -6.26
N GLY A 174 0.80 7.03 -6.05
CA GLY A 174 -0.22 7.60 -6.93
C GLY A 174 -1.51 7.88 -6.17
N HIS A 175 -2.60 8.08 -6.90
CA HIS A 175 -3.89 8.40 -6.28
C HIS A 175 -4.54 7.18 -5.61
N HIS A 176 -4.52 6.03 -6.27
CA HIS A 176 -5.20 4.80 -5.85
C HIS A 176 -4.27 3.68 -5.38
N LEU A 177 -2.96 3.89 -5.49
CA LEU A 177 -1.93 2.90 -5.16
C LEU A 177 -0.75 3.60 -4.49
N ILE A 178 -0.34 3.08 -3.34
CA ILE A 178 0.93 3.41 -2.70
C ILE A 178 1.53 2.09 -2.22
N VAL A 179 2.76 1.82 -2.63
CA VAL A 179 3.53 0.65 -2.20
C VAL A 179 4.91 1.11 -1.78
N SER A 180 5.35 0.66 -0.62
CA SER A 180 6.61 1.06 -0.01
C SER A 180 7.33 -0.16 0.53
N MET A 181 8.59 -0.37 0.16
CA MET A 181 9.40 -1.50 0.64
C MET A 181 10.71 -0.98 1.22
N VAL A 182 10.95 -1.25 2.50
CA VAL A 182 12.21 -0.93 3.16
C VAL A 182 13.05 -2.19 3.27
N MET A 183 14.24 -2.13 2.70
CA MET A 183 15.28 -3.16 2.78
C MET A 183 16.32 -2.78 3.83
N ASP A 184 16.80 -3.74 4.60
CA ASP A 184 17.91 -3.59 5.55
C ASP A 184 18.66 -4.92 5.68
N GLY A 185 19.96 -4.94 5.34
CA GLY A 185 20.75 -6.18 5.42
C GLY A 185 20.19 -7.32 4.56
N GLY A 186 19.62 -7.00 3.40
CA GLY A 186 19.01 -8.00 2.51
C GLY A 186 17.66 -8.54 3.01
N LYS A 187 17.03 -7.87 3.97
CA LYS A 187 15.70 -8.22 4.49
C LYS A 187 14.70 -7.13 4.25
N ILE A 188 13.44 -7.50 4.06
CA ILE A 188 12.35 -6.53 4.06
C ILE A 188 11.96 -6.28 5.52
N VAL A 189 12.12 -5.05 5.99
CA VAL A 189 11.83 -4.64 7.38
C VAL A 189 10.58 -3.78 7.50
N SER A 190 10.01 -3.33 6.38
CA SER A 190 8.70 -2.67 6.32
C SER A 190 8.12 -2.75 4.91
N VAL A 191 6.81 -2.95 4.85
CA VAL A 191 5.98 -2.90 3.62
C VAL A 191 4.97 -1.76 3.64
N THR A 192 5.13 -0.82 4.58
CA THR A 192 4.16 0.27 4.82
C THR A 192 4.69 1.64 4.37
N PRO A 193 3.81 2.53 3.87
CA PRO A 193 2.39 2.29 3.59
C PRO A 193 2.16 1.35 2.40
N LEU A 194 1.17 0.46 2.54
CA LEU A 194 0.54 -0.28 1.45
C LEU A 194 -0.91 0.19 1.37
N VAL A 195 -1.23 0.96 0.32
CA VAL A 195 -2.55 1.55 0.12
C VAL A 195 -3.05 1.13 -1.25
N VAL A 196 -4.23 0.51 -1.25
CA VAL A 196 -5.01 0.24 -2.46
C VAL A 196 -6.39 0.82 -2.26
N GLY A 197 -6.91 1.48 -3.29
CA GLY A 197 -8.27 2.03 -3.28
C GLY A 197 -8.83 2.07 -4.69
N ALA A 198 -10.07 1.66 -4.86
CA ALA A 198 -10.74 1.68 -6.16
C ALA A 198 -11.92 2.64 -6.13
N ASN A 199 -11.91 3.60 -7.04
CA ASN A 199 -13.04 4.49 -7.28
C ASN A 199 -13.25 4.61 -8.79
N PRO A 200 -14.41 4.24 -9.36
CA PRO A 200 -15.52 3.60 -8.67
C PRO A 200 -15.14 2.17 -8.24
N GLY A 201 -15.68 1.70 -7.10
CA GLY A 201 -15.51 0.31 -6.66
C GLY A 201 -16.14 -0.72 -7.61
N ARG A 202 -17.15 -0.29 -8.37
CA ARG A 202 -17.72 -1.00 -9.52
C ARG A 202 -17.96 -0.01 -10.65
N VAL A 203 -17.42 -0.28 -11.83
CA VAL A 203 -17.57 0.61 -13.00
C VAL A 203 -19.05 0.70 -13.43
N PRO A 204 -19.69 1.88 -13.43
CA PRO A 204 -21.13 2.03 -13.68
C PRO A 204 -21.53 1.96 -15.15
N SER A 205 -20.64 2.33 -16.08
CA SER A 205 -20.96 2.54 -17.50
C SER A 205 -19.73 2.43 -18.40
N GLY A 206 -19.94 2.39 -19.72
CA GLY A 206 -18.87 2.28 -20.71
C GLY A 206 -18.46 0.83 -21.00
N PRO A 207 -17.37 0.63 -21.77
CA PRO A 207 -16.91 -0.71 -22.16
C PRO A 207 -16.59 -1.62 -20.97
N GLU A 208 -16.04 -1.05 -19.90
CA GLU A 208 -15.64 -1.78 -18.68
C GLU A 208 -16.76 -1.89 -17.63
N ARG A 209 -18.03 -1.67 -18.01
CA ARG A 209 -19.17 -1.68 -17.08
C ARG A 209 -19.21 -2.99 -16.29
N GLY A 210 -19.28 -2.86 -14.97
CA GLY A 210 -19.36 -3.97 -14.03
C GLY A 210 -18.02 -4.44 -13.48
N LEU A 211 -16.88 -3.99 -14.04
CA LEU A 211 -15.54 -4.27 -13.53
C LEU A 211 -15.42 -3.85 -12.07
N ARG A 212 -14.80 -4.71 -11.25
CA ARG A 212 -14.44 -4.48 -9.86
C ARG A 212 -12.99 -4.91 -9.68
N ILE A 213 -12.14 -4.01 -9.20
CA ILE A 213 -10.70 -4.29 -9.04
C ILE A 213 -10.38 -4.85 -7.65
N LEU A 214 -11.12 -4.42 -6.62
CA LEU A 214 -10.95 -4.86 -5.24
C LEU A 214 -12.20 -5.60 -4.70
N PRO A 215 -12.76 -6.59 -5.42
CA PRO A 215 -14.01 -7.21 -5.01
C PRO A 215 -13.87 -8.01 -3.70
N ALA A 216 -12.74 -8.68 -3.48
CA ALA A 216 -12.53 -9.52 -2.30
C ALA A 216 -12.48 -8.70 -1.01
N GLN A 217 -11.82 -7.53 -1.03
CA GLN A 217 -11.75 -6.59 0.10
C GLN A 217 -13.15 -6.16 0.52
N GLU A 218 -14.01 -5.83 -0.46
CA GLU A 218 -15.38 -5.39 -0.18
C GLU A 218 -16.28 -6.57 0.24
N ASP A 219 -16.26 -7.66 -0.53
CA ASP A 219 -17.21 -8.76 -0.37
C ASP A 219 -16.97 -9.55 0.91
N LEU A 220 -15.71 -9.85 1.25
CA LEU A 220 -15.40 -10.60 2.47
C LEU A 220 -15.69 -9.78 3.73
N GLY A 221 -15.41 -8.47 3.70
CA GLY A 221 -15.74 -7.57 4.81
C GLY A 221 -17.26 -7.50 5.03
N ARG A 222 -18.04 -7.37 3.96
CA ARG A 222 -19.51 -7.41 4.03
C ARG A 222 -20.00 -8.77 4.55
N GLN A 223 -19.45 -9.87 4.03
CA GLN A 223 -19.81 -11.22 4.46
C GLN A 223 -19.56 -11.40 5.96
N LEU A 224 -18.38 -11.01 6.47
CA LEU A 224 -18.06 -11.07 7.90
C LEU A 224 -19.13 -10.36 8.72
N TYR A 225 -19.46 -9.11 8.37
CA TYR A 225 -20.46 -8.34 9.11
C TYR A 225 -21.86 -8.97 9.06
N THR A 226 -22.27 -9.52 7.91
CA THR A 226 -23.58 -10.18 7.77
C THR A 226 -23.68 -11.51 8.51
N MET A 227 -22.55 -12.15 8.82
CA MET A 227 -22.49 -13.38 9.61
C MET A 227 -22.63 -13.16 11.12
N LEU A 228 -22.50 -11.92 11.58
CA LEU A 228 -22.63 -11.58 13.00
C LEU A 228 -24.10 -11.65 13.44
N ASP A 229 -24.34 -12.22 14.61
CA ASP A 229 -25.67 -12.16 15.24
C ASP A 229 -26.01 -10.72 15.68
N PRO A 230 -27.26 -10.42 16.10
CA PRO A 230 -27.64 -9.07 16.49
C PRO A 230 -26.79 -8.47 17.64
N ALA A 231 -26.40 -9.27 18.64
CA ALA A 231 -25.61 -8.80 19.78
C ALA A 231 -24.15 -8.54 19.40
N GLN A 232 -23.59 -9.43 18.57
CA GLN A 232 -22.27 -9.25 17.98
C GLN A 232 -22.21 -8.02 17.07
N ARG A 233 -23.24 -7.76 16.27
CA ARG A 233 -23.31 -6.55 15.41
C ARG A 233 -23.35 -5.27 16.22
N GLU A 234 -24.12 -5.24 17.30
CA GLU A 234 -24.15 -4.10 18.21
C GLU A 234 -22.76 -3.84 18.82
N THR A 235 -22.07 -4.90 19.24
CA THR A 235 -20.71 -4.80 19.79
C THR A 235 -19.67 -4.41 18.73
N ALA A 236 -19.81 -4.90 17.49
CA ALA A 236 -18.90 -4.61 16.39
C ALA A 236 -19.08 -3.19 15.82
N ARG A 237 -20.23 -2.56 16.01
CA ARG A 237 -20.53 -1.20 15.51
C ARG A 237 -19.90 -0.15 16.41
N VAL A 238 -18.61 0.08 16.21
CA VAL A 238 -17.82 1.10 16.96
C VAL A 238 -17.98 2.51 16.40
N ILE A 239 -18.42 2.64 15.15
CA ILE A 239 -18.64 3.91 14.46
C ILE A 239 -20.10 3.95 13.97
N GLU A 240 -20.84 4.97 14.38
CA GLU A 240 -22.25 5.09 14.01
C GLU A 240 -22.46 5.53 12.55
N GLU A 241 -21.67 6.51 12.13
CA GLU A 241 -21.69 7.10 10.79
C GLU A 241 -20.31 6.91 10.15
N PRO A 242 -20.22 6.44 8.89
CA PRO A 242 -18.93 6.31 8.20
C PRO A 242 -18.13 7.62 8.29
N PRO A 243 -16.85 7.56 8.69
CA PRO A 243 -16.05 8.76 8.80
C PRO A 243 -15.92 9.43 7.43
N PHE A 244 -15.74 10.76 7.43
CA PHE A 244 -15.55 11.53 6.20
C PHE A 244 -14.32 11.07 5.41
N ASP A 245 -13.28 10.60 6.12
CA ASP A 245 -12.00 10.18 5.57
C ASP A 245 -11.42 9.00 6.40
N VAL A 246 -10.27 8.47 6.00
CA VAL A 246 -9.52 7.48 6.77
C VAL A 246 -9.14 8.05 8.13
N VAL A 247 -9.46 7.35 9.22
CA VAL A 247 -9.31 7.85 10.61
C VAL A 247 -7.89 8.34 10.92
N THR A 248 -6.88 7.67 10.37
CA THR A 248 -5.46 7.98 10.60
C THR A 248 -4.85 8.88 9.53
N ASN A 249 -5.64 9.32 8.54
CA ASN A 249 -5.19 10.07 7.37
C ASN A 249 -3.90 9.46 6.76
N ALA A 250 -2.96 10.32 6.35
CA ALA A 250 -1.66 9.92 5.81
C ALA A 250 -0.51 10.08 6.84
N ASP A 251 -0.81 9.90 8.12
CA ASP A 251 0.20 10.04 9.17
C ASP A 251 1.30 8.96 9.01
N PRO A 252 2.60 9.34 9.01
CA PRO A 252 3.70 8.38 8.86
C PRO A 252 3.89 7.49 10.10
N VAL A 253 3.32 7.90 11.24
CA VAL A 253 3.35 7.14 12.50
C VAL A 253 1.94 7.12 13.06
N VAL A 254 1.30 5.96 12.97
CA VAL A 254 -0.04 5.73 13.53
C VAL A 254 0.11 5.22 14.97
N ARG A 255 -0.50 5.94 15.93
CA ARG A 255 -0.62 5.43 17.30
C ARG A 255 -1.67 4.31 17.31
N PRO A 256 -1.53 3.29 18.18
CA PRO A 256 -2.54 2.26 18.32
C PRO A 256 -3.92 2.89 18.55
N LEU A 257 -4.89 2.47 17.73
CA LEU A 257 -6.29 2.85 17.95
C LEU A 257 -6.80 2.15 19.23
N PRO A 258 -7.82 2.71 19.90
CA PRO A 258 -8.49 2.03 21.00
C PRO A 258 -8.93 0.62 20.61
N ALA A 259 -8.77 -0.33 21.52
CA ALA A 259 -9.22 -1.70 21.31
C ALA A 259 -10.75 -1.77 21.49
N GLU A 260 -11.47 -1.46 20.41
CA GLU A 260 -12.92 -1.42 20.36
C GLU A 260 -13.46 -2.48 19.37
N GLY A 261 -14.72 -2.86 19.52
CA GLY A 261 -15.41 -3.79 18.63
C GLY A 261 -15.54 -5.20 19.19
N LEU A 262 -15.98 -6.13 18.32
CA LEU A 262 -16.20 -7.53 18.68
C LEU A 262 -14.86 -8.26 18.90
N PRO A 263 -14.55 -8.75 20.11
CA PRO A 263 -13.32 -9.48 20.36
C PRO A 263 -13.27 -10.83 19.65
N TRP A 264 -12.07 -11.27 19.24
CA TRP A 264 -11.84 -12.58 18.63
C TRP A 264 -12.47 -13.75 19.40
N GLY A 265 -12.34 -13.75 20.73
CA GLY A 265 -12.89 -14.81 21.59
C GLY A 265 -14.42 -14.84 21.69
N GLN A 266 -15.10 -13.82 21.17
CA GLN A 266 -16.57 -13.75 21.08
C GLN A 266 -17.08 -14.07 19.67
N MET A 267 -16.20 -14.40 18.73
CA MET A 267 -16.53 -14.87 17.39
C MET A 267 -16.63 -16.40 17.39
N SER A 268 -17.53 -16.96 16.57
CA SER A 268 -17.52 -18.39 16.25
C SER A 268 -16.31 -18.75 15.38
N GLU A 269 -15.95 -20.03 15.30
CA GLU A 269 -14.84 -20.49 14.44
C GLU A 269 -15.00 -20.06 12.97
N VAL A 270 -16.23 -20.07 12.45
CA VAL A 270 -16.50 -19.66 11.06
C VAL A 270 -16.32 -18.15 10.88
N GLN A 271 -16.69 -17.34 11.88
CA GLN A 271 -16.47 -15.88 11.87
C GLN A 271 -14.97 -15.54 11.99
N GLN A 272 -14.25 -16.27 12.86
CA GLN A 272 -12.79 -16.16 13.00
C GLN A 272 -12.09 -16.48 11.67
N GLN A 273 -12.47 -17.57 11.01
CA GLN A 273 -11.93 -17.90 9.70
C GLN A 273 -12.23 -16.81 8.67
N ARG A 274 -13.46 -16.27 8.65
CA ARG A 274 -13.80 -15.19 7.73
C ARG A 274 -13.00 -13.90 7.99
N LEU A 275 -12.72 -13.58 9.26
CA LEU A 275 -11.82 -12.47 9.61
C LEU A 275 -10.41 -12.71 9.10
N LEU A 276 -9.87 -13.92 9.25
CA LEU A 276 -8.57 -14.28 8.65
C LEU A 276 -8.59 -14.15 7.13
N ASP A 277 -9.67 -14.52 6.46
CA ASP A 277 -9.80 -14.34 5.00
C ASP A 277 -9.78 -12.85 4.61
N VAL A 278 -10.44 -11.98 5.39
CA VAL A 278 -10.38 -10.51 5.17
C VAL A 278 -8.95 -10.01 5.30
N LEU A 279 -8.21 -10.44 6.32
CA LEU A 279 -6.81 -10.07 6.51
C LEU A 279 -5.93 -10.58 5.37
N ARG A 280 -6.16 -11.82 4.93
CA ARG A 280 -5.41 -12.46 3.83
C ARG A 280 -5.51 -11.67 2.54
N VAL A 281 -6.67 -11.13 2.20
CA VAL A 281 -6.82 -10.31 0.99
C VAL A 281 -5.82 -9.13 0.93
N TYR A 282 -5.40 -8.60 2.07
CA TYR A 282 -4.37 -7.55 2.10
C TYR A 282 -2.95 -8.11 2.04
N THR A 283 -2.68 -9.22 2.74
CA THR A 283 -1.36 -9.85 2.75
C THR A 283 -1.05 -10.53 1.43
N ASP A 284 -2.05 -11.05 0.71
CA ASP A 284 -1.92 -11.73 -0.58
C ASP A 284 -1.56 -10.77 -1.72
N LEU A 285 -1.53 -9.45 -1.47
CA LEU A 285 -0.90 -8.48 -2.38
C LEU A 285 0.63 -8.55 -2.33
N LEU A 286 1.17 -9.11 -1.25
CA LEU A 286 2.58 -9.30 -1.03
C LEU A 286 2.95 -10.76 -1.37
N PRO A 287 4.20 -11.03 -1.80
CA PRO A 287 4.71 -12.38 -1.97
C PRO A 287 4.57 -13.24 -0.70
N GLU A 288 4.45 -14.56 -0.85
CA GLU A 288 4.33 -15.48 0.30
C GLU A 288 5.62 -15.56 1.13
N GLU A 289 6.76 -15.17 0.55
CA GLU A 289 8.08 -15.19 1.18
C GLU A 289 8.32 -14.03 2.16
N LEU A 290 7.28 -13.26 2.49
CA LEU A 290 7.31 -12.05 3.31
C LEU A 290 6.73 -12.24 4.72
#